data_AF-A0A8J3ZA76-F1
#
_entry.id   AF-A0A8J3ZA76-F1
#
_cell.length_a   1.000
_cell.length_b   1.000
_cell.length_c   1.000
_cell.angle_alpha   90.00
_cell.angle_beta   90.00
_cell.angle_gamma   90.00
#
_symmetry.space_group_name_H-M   'P 1'
#
loop_
_entity.id
_entity.type
_entity.pdbx_description
1 polymer ?
#
loop_
_entity_poly.entity_id
_entity_poly.type
_entity_poly.pdbx_seq_one_letter_code
_entity_poly.pdbx_strand_id
1 'polypeptide(L)'
;MSRWLSAAFRQWTATPHVDSAFVMGDAPPETQAQYERIVALVRRGRVILLAGSGVLLVALVVATSRGASGPGSWLVLPGALGLALLFHVVDRRLTHRPPGAREVPGDLVETLLVLQELRDDIIGYSVDVLPPVEHDRIAATIRERVAAAVAAAATRGLDAERAGDVEASARLRVELDSIAAELRTTYAALVPRSGDDAPRTPNTTRAEEAG
;
A
#
# COMPACT_ATOMS: atom_id res chain seq x y z
N MET A 1 28.46 20.96 26.87
CA MET A 1 27.60 20.64 25.70
C MET A 1 27.83 19.26 25.06
N SER A 2 28.93 18.54 25.32
CA SER A 2 29.22 17.26 24.64
C SER A 2 28.56 16.00 25.23
N ARG A 3 28.15 16.03 26.51
CA ARG A 3 27.54 14.85 27.18
C ARG A 3 26.16 14.49 26.65
N TRP A 4 25.34 15.50 26.32
CA TRP A 4 23.98 15.31 25.80
C TRP A 4 23.97 14.71 24.38
N LEU A 5 24.87 15.17 23.51
CA LEU A 5 25.05 14.59 22.17
C LEU A 5 25.57 13.14 22.23
N SER A 6 26.43 12.80 23.19
CA SER A 6 26.90 11.43 23.37
C SER A 6 25.84 10.46 23.92
N ALA A 7 24.86 11.00 24.66
CA ALA A 7 23.74 10.22 25.19
C ALA A 7 22.70 9.99 24.09
N ALA A 8 22.35 11.03 23.32
CA ALA A 8 21.48 10.92 22.16
C ALA A 8 22.06 9.99 21.08
N PHE A 9 23.37 10.06 20.81
CA PHE A 9 24.05 9.19 19.85
C PHE A 9 24.16 7.73 20.32
N ARG A 10 24.38 7.50 21.62
CA ARG A 10 24.33 6.14 22.20
C ARG A 10 22.91 5.59 22.22
N GLN A 11 21.90 6.41 22.47
CA GLN A 11 20.50 6.00 22.41
C GLN A 11 20.05 5.71 20.98
N TRP A 12 20.58 6.43 19.99
CA TRP A 12 20.37 6.19 18.57
C TRP A 12 21.06 4.92 18.04
N THR A 13 22.19 4.52 18.62
CA THR A 13 22.93 3.30 18.23
C THR A 13 22.58 2.07 19.07
N ALA A 14 21.97 2.26 20.25
CA ALA A 14 21.52 1.17 21.13
C ALA A 14 20.07 0.74 20.87
N THR A 15 19.33 1.47 20.02
CA THR A 15 18.02 0.97 19.57
C THR A 15 18.28 -0.13 18.54
N PRO A 16 17.89 -1.39 18.79
CA PRO A 16 17.96 -2.41 17.75
C PRO A 16 17.21 -1.87 16.53
N HIS A 17 17.87 -1.87 15.37
CA HIS A 17 17.18 -1.66 14.10
C HIS A 17 16.24 -2.84 13.91
N VAL A 18 15.00 -2.66 14.37
CA VAL A 18 13.91 -3.58 14.05
C VAL A 18 13.62 -3.38 12.57
N ASP A 19 13.73 -4.46 11.79
CA ASP A 19 13.28 -4.44 10.40
C ASP A 19 11.77 -4.12 10.41
N SER A 20 11.41 -2.95 9.90
CA SER A 20 10.03 -2.47 9.83
C SER A 20 9.68 -2.05 8.41
N ALA A 21 8.42 -2.24 8.03
CA ALA A 21 7.90 -1.76 6.76
C ALA A 21 6.58 -1.00 6.96
N PHE A 22 6.11 -0.36 5.89
CA PHE A 22 4.86 0.40 5.91
C PHE A 22 3.79 -0.37 5.14
N VAL A 23 2.71 -0.72 5.83
CA VAL A 23 1.55 -1.38 5.25
C VAL A 23 0.36 -0.42 5.31
N MET A 24 -0.44 -0.35 4.25
CA MET A 24 -1.60 0.54 4.18
C MET A 24 -2.62 0.18 5.27
N GLY A 25 -2.97 1.13 6.13
CA GLY A 25 -4.14 0.99 6.99
C GLY A 25 -5.43 1.19 6.20
N ASP A 26 -6.57 1.01 6.87
CA ASP A 26 -7.86 1.39 6.31
C ASP A 26 -7.95 2.92 6.27
N ALA A 27 -7.63 3.49 5.11
CA ALA A 27 -7.73 4.92 4.84
C ALA A 27 -9.10 5.19 4.22
N PRO A 28 -9.82 6.25 4.64
CA PRO A 28 -11.08 6.63 4.01
C PRO A 28 -10.93 6.73 2.49
N PRO A 29 -11.94 6.35 1.70
CA PRO A 29 -11.86 6.37 0.23
C PRO A 29 -11.54 7.78 -0.30
N GLU A 30 -12.01 8.82 0.40
CA GLU A 30 -11.67 10.22 0.09
C GLU A 30 -10.17 10.50 0.23
N THR A 31 -9.53 9.95 1.27
CA THR A 31 -8.09 10.10 1.52
C THR A 31 -7.26 9.32 0.50
N GLN A 32 -7.71 8.13 0.09
CA GLN A 32 -7.08 7.35 -0.98
C GLN A 32 -7.17 8.07 -2.33
N ALA A 33 -8.35 8.55 -2.72
CA ALA A 33 -8.54 9.28 -3.97
C ALA A 33 -7.72 10.59 -4.01
N GLN A 34 -7.64 11.30 -2.88
CA GLN A 34 -6.80 12.50 -2.77
C GLN A 34 -5.31 12.15 -2.88
N TYR A 35 -4.88 11.05 -2.28
CA TYR A 35 -3.50 10.56 -2.38
C TYR A 35 -3.12 10.20 -3.82
N GLU A 36 -3.96 9.42 -4.52
CA GLU A 36 -3.72 9.05 -5.91
C GLU A 36 -3.58 10.28 -6.81
N ARG A 37 -4.42 11.30 -6.59
CA ARG A 37 -4.30 12.59 -7.28
C ARG A 37 -2.96 13.27 -6.99
N ILE A 38 -2.51 13.28 -5.73
CA ILE A 38 -1.23 13.88 -5.33
C ILE A 38 -0.06 13.10 -5.95
N VAL A 39 -0.07 11.77 -5.91
CA VAL A 39 0.97 10.93 -6.53
C VAL A 39 1.02 11.14 -8.04
N ALA A 40 -0.14 11.19 -8.70
CA ALA A 40 -0.22 11.47 -10.12
C ALA A 40 0.34 12.86 -10.46
N LEU A 41 0.04 13.88 -9.65
CA LEU A 41 0.59 15.24 -9.79
C LEU A 41 2.11 15.25 -9.57
N VAL A 42 2.63 14.58 -8.54
CA VAL A 42 4.06 14.52 -8.24
C VAL A 42 4.81 13.78 -9.35
N ARG A 43 4.30 12.63 -9.83
CA ARG A 43 4.92 11.89 -10.93
C ARG A 43 4.92 12.69 -12.24
N ARG A 44 3.80 13.31 -12.60
CA ARG A 44 3.72 14.18 -13.79
C ARG A 44 4.63 15.39 -13.65
N GLY A 45 4.65 16.05 -12.49
CA GLY A 45 5.52 17.18 -12.18
C GLY A 45 7.01 16.82 -12.30
N ARG A 46 7.42 15.64 -11.80
CA ARG A 46 8.78 15.12 -11.93
C ARG A 46 9.19 14.96 -13.40
N VAL A 47 8.32 14.36 -14.22
CA VAL A 47 8.58 14.16 -15.66
C VAL A 47 8.68 15.50 -16.39
N ILE A 48 7.76 16.44 -16.12
CA ILE A 48 7.76 17.78 -16.72
C ILE A 48 9.03 18.54 -16.32
N LEU A 49 9.45 18.48 -15.05
CA LEU A 49 10.68 19.12 -14.59
C LEU A 49 11.92 18.51 -15.23
N LEU A 50 11.99 17.18 -15.39
CA LEU A 50 13.09 16.52 -16.07
C LEU A 50 13.15 16.89 -17.56
N ALA A 51 12.02 16.88 -18.26
CA ALA A 51 11.95 17.29 -19.66
C ALA A 51 12.30 18.78 -19.82
N GLY A 52 11.73 19.65 -18.98
CA GLY A 52 11.97 21.10 -19.01
C GLY A 52 13.42 21.47 -18.66
N SER A 53 14.03 20.79 -17.69
CA SER A 53 15.45 20.97 -17.35
C SER A 53 16.39 20.54 -18.47
N GLY A 54 16.04 19.48 -19.21
CA GLY A 54 16.77 19.09 -20.42
C GLY A 54 16.71 20.17 -21.51
N VAL A 55 15.53 20.73 -21.76
CA VAL A 55 15.36 21.84 -22.73
C VAL A 55 16.12 23.10 -22.27
N LEU A 56 16.01 23.46 -21.00
CA LEU A 56 16.74 24.59 -20.40
C LEU A 56 18.26 24.42 -20.48
N LEU A 57 18.76 23.20 -20.27
CA LEU A 57 20.18 22.89 -20.41
C LEU A 57 20.67 23.15 -21.84
N VAL A 58 19.94 22.66 -22.84
CA VAL A 58 20.27 22.89 -24.27
C VAL A 58 20.23 24.38 -24.59
N ALA A 59 19.18 25.09 -24.15
CA ALA A 59 19.04 26.52 -24.37
C ALA A 59 20.17 27.33 -23.70
N LEU A 60 20.59 26.94 -22.49
CA LEU A 60 21.70 27.58 -21.78
C LEU A 60 23.03 27.36 -22.52
N VAL A 61 23.32 26.13 -22.97
CA VAL A 61 24.52 25.82 -23.76
C VAL A 61 24.57 26.67 -25.03
N VAL A 62 23.45 26.79 -25.75
CA VAL A 62 23.34 27.64 -26.95
C VAL A 62 23.55 29.11 -26.59
N ALA A 63 22.90 29.62 -25.53
CA ALA A 63 23.03 31.01 -25.11
C ALA A 63 24.46 31.37 -24.66
N THR A 64 25.12 30.48 -23.93
CA THR A 64 26.52 30.65 -23.50
C THR A 64 27.47 30.59 -24.70
N SER A 65 27.27 29.68 -25.66
CA SER A 65 28.08 29.61 -26.88
C SER A 65 27.98 30.89 -27.74
N ARG A 66 26.85 31.61 -27.65
CA ARG A 66 26.61 32.88 -28.35
C ARG A 66 27.00 34.11 -27.52
N GLY A 67 27.58 33.93 -26.33
CA GLY A 67 27.98 35.03 -25.44
C GLY A 67 26.81 35.84 -24.84
N ALA A 68 25.59 35.33 -24.91
CA ALA A 68 24.37 36.03 -24.51
C ALA A 68 23.94 35.75 -23.05
N SER A 69 24.67 34.92 -22.31
CA SER A 69 24.29 34.48 -20.96
C SER A 69 25.02 35.29 -19.87
N GLY A 70 24.27 36.01 -19.04
CA GLY A 70 24.80 36.64 -17.83
C GLY A 70 25.12 35.62 -16.72
N PRO A 71 25.95 35.97 -15.72
CA PRO A 71 26.41 35.04 -14.67
C PRO A 71 25.27 34.41 -13.86
N GLY A 72 24.13 35.11 -13.69
CA GLY A 72 22.95 34.58 -12.99
C GLY A 72 22.24 33.42 -13.71
N SER A 73 22.42 33.25 -15.02
CA SER A 73 21.78 32.18 -15.80
C SER A 73 22.30 30.77 -15.42
N TRP A 74 23.51 30.70 -14.87
CA TRP A 74 24.07 29.45 -14.36
C TRP A 74 23.37 28.91 -13.11
N LEU A 75 22.61 29.74 -12.39
CA LEU A 75 21.83 29.33 -11.22
C LEU A 75 20.54 28.58 -11.60
N VAL A 76 20.08 28.70 -12.84
CA VAL A 76 18.87 28.02 -13.33
C VAL A 76 19.07 26.51 -13.30
N LEU A 77 20.28 26.04 -13.61
CA LEU A 77 20.65 24.63 -13.66
C LEU A 77 20.64 23.95 -12.28
N PRO A 78 21.35 24.44 -11.24
CA PRO A 78 21.26 23.89 -9.90
C PRO A 78 19.87 24.10 -9.27
N GLY A 79 19.15 25.18 -9.61
CA GLY A 79 17.77 25.39 -9.18
C GLY A 79 16.82 24.30 -9.71
N ALA A 80 16.89 24.00 -11.01
CA ALA A 80 16.13 22.93 -11.64
C ALA A 80 16.51 21.55 -11.08
N LEU A 81 17.81 21.29 -10.86
CA LEU A 81 18.30 20.05 -10.26
C LEU A 81 17.79 19.87 -8.82
N GLY A 82 17.80 20.95 -8.03
CA GLY A 82 17.28 20.96 -6.66
C GLY A 82 15.78 20.67 -6.60
N LEU A 83 14.99 21.24 -7.52
CA LEU A 83 13.56 20.94 -7.65
C LEU A 83 13.32 19.48 -8.07
N ALA A 84 14.10 18.96 -9.02
CA ALA A 84 14.01 17.57 -9.43
C ALA A 84 14.32 16.61 -8.28
N LEU A 85 15.35 16.92 -7.47
CA LEU A 85 15.70 16.18 -6.27
C LEU A 85 14.58 16.23 -5.21
N LEU A 86 13.98 17.40 -4.99
CA LEU A 86 12.85 17.55 -4.07
C LEU A 86 11.67 16.68 -4.49
N PHE A 87 11.28 16.73 -5.77
CA PHE A 87 10.24 15.86 -6.31
C PHE A 87 10.59 14.38 -6.19
N HIS A 88 11.86 14.01 -6.41
CA HIS A 88 12.33 12.65 -6.24
C HIS A 88 12.21 12.16 -4.78
N VAL A 89 12.59 12.99 -3.81
CA VAL A 89 12.46 12.67 -2.39
C VAL A 89 11.00 12.56 -1.97
N VAL A 90 10.14 13.47 -2.44
CA VAL A 90 8.69 13.43 -2.18
C VAL A 90 8.07 12.18 -2.81
N ASP A 91 8.38 11.87 -4.06
CA ASP A 91 7.92 10.66 -4.76
C ASP A 91 8.37 9.38 -4.02
N ARG A 92 9.64 9.32 -3.59
CA ARG A 92 10.11 8.22 -2.74
C ARG A 92 9.32 8.14 -1.44
N ARG A 93 9.14 9.26 -0.73
CA ARG A 93 8.41 9.27 0.54
C ARG A 93 6.97 8.81 0.38
N LEU A 94 6.26 9.29 -0.64
CA LEU A 94 4.89 8.88 -0.93
C LEU A 94 4.85 7.39 -1.26
N THR A 95 5.79 6.90 -2.08
CA THR A 95 5.86 5.48 -2.44
C THR A 95 6.15 4.57 -1.25
N HIS A 96 6.98 5.02 -0.29
CA HIS A 96 7.39 4.21 0.87
C HIS A 96 6.48 4.41 2.10
N ARG A 97 5.70 5.50 2.13
CA ARG A 97 4.78 5.85 3.23
C ARG A 97 3.51 6.45 2.65
N PRO A 98 2.64 5.64 2.03
CA PRO A 98 1.35 6.13 1.59
C PRO A 98 0.55 6.66 2.81
N PRO A 99 -0.32 7.66 2.62
CA PRO A 99 -1.12 8.22 3.71
C PRO A 99 -2.06 7.16 4.26
N GLY A 100 -2.08 7.03 5.59
CA GLY A 100 -2.74 5.93 6.28
C GLY A 100 -1.88 4.68 6.44
N ALA A 101 -0.66 4.64 5.86
CA ALA A 101 0.27 3.55 6.13
C ALA A 101 0.72 3.56 7.58
N ARG A 102 0.72 2.37 8.17
CA ARG A 102 1.23 2.13 9.51
C ARG A 102 2.54 1.39 9.40
N GLU A 103 3.49 1.82 10.21
CA GLU A 103 4.73 1.06 10.41
C GLU A 103 4.35 -0.25 11.10
N VAL A 104 4.86 -1.37 10.60
CA VAL A 104 4.63 -2.72 11.12
C VAL A 104 5.95 -3.50 11.12
N PRO A 105 6.08 -4.54 11.97
CA PRO A 105 7.22 -5.44 11.91
C PRO A 105 7.41 -6.04 10.52
N GLY A 106 8.66 -6.10 10.05
CA GLY A 106 9.02 -6.59 8.73
C GLY A 106 8.62 -8.04 8.49
N ASP A 107 8.63 -8.85 9.54
CA ASP A 107 8.24 -10.26 9.51
C ASP A 107 6.72 -10.46 9.38
N LEU A 108 5.90 -9.49 9.80
CA LEU A 108 4.44 -9.52 9.69
C LEU A 108 3.91 -8.93 8.36
N VAL A 109 4.78 -8.30 7.56
CA VAL A 109 4.40 -7.61 6.32
C VAL A 109 3.69 -8.55 5.36
N GLU A 110 4.26 -9.73 5.12
CA GLU A 110 3.72 -10.70 4.17
C GLU A 110 2.31 -11.16 4.57
N THR A 111 2.12 -11.51 5.84
CA THR A 111 0.80 -11.90 6.37
C THR A 111 -0.22 -10.77 6.26
N LEU A 112 0.18 -9.52 6.56
CA LEU A 112 -0.72 -8.37 6.45
C LEU A 112 -1.09 -8.04 5.00
N LEU A 113 -0.16 -8.21 4.06
CA LEU A 113 -0.45 -8.06 2.62
C LEU A 113 -1.46 -9.12 2.16
N VAL A 114 -1.29 -10.37 2.58
CA VAL A 114 -2.26 -11.45 2.29
C VAL A 114 -3.65 -11.13 2.86
N LEU A 115 -3.73 -10.58 4.08
CA LEU A 115 -5.01 -10.16 4.66
C LEU A 115 -5.70 -9.04 3.86
N GLN A 116 -4.93 -8.11 3.31
CA GLN A 116 -5.45 -7.02 2.48
C GLN A 116 -5.91 -7.51 1.11
N GLU A 117 -5.15 -8.41 0.49
CA GLU A 117 -5.53 -9.06 -0.76
C GLU A 117 -6.83 -9.85 -0.57
N LEU A 118 -6.93 -10.68 0.47
CA LEU A 118 -8.16 -11.42 0.77
C LEU A 118 -9.35 -10.50 1.05
N ARG A 119 -9.14 -9.38 1.73
CA ARG A 119 -10.19 -8.37 1.93
C ARG A 119 -10.68 -7.86 0.59
N ASP A 120 -9.78 -7.43 -0.28
CA ASP A 120 -10.10 -6.80 -1.56
C ASP A 120 -10.78 -7.81 -2.50
N ASP A 121 -10.32 -9.06 -2.49
CA ASP A 121 -10.94 -10.16 -3.24
C ASP A 121 -12.35 -10.47 -2.76
N ILE A 122 -12.57 -10.59 -1.44
CA ILE A 122 -13.91 -10.86 -0.91
C ILE A 122 -14.86 -9.70 -1.19
N ILE A 123 -14.40 -8.46 -0.99
CA ILE A 123 -15.23 -7.28 -1.26
C ILE A 123 -15.55 -7.20 -2.75
N GLY A 124 -14.56 -7.37 -3.62
CA GLY A 124 -14.76 -7.36 -5.07
C GLY A 124 -15.75 -8.44 -5.52
N TYR A 125 -15.55 -9.68 -5.07
CA TYR A 125 -16.39 -10.80 -5.48
C TYR A 125 -17.81 -10.74 -4.90
N SER A 126 -17.97 -10.24 -3.68
CA SER A 126 -19.28 -10.15 -3.03
C SER A 126 -20.22 -9.13 -3.68
N VAL A 127 -19.70 -8.12 -4.39
CA VAL A 127 -20.53 -7.17 -5.16
C VAL A 127 -21.36 -7.89 -6.21
N ASP A 128 -20.77 -8.90 -6.86
CA ASP A 128 -21.39 -9.60 -7.99
C ASP A 128 -22.33 -10.73 -7.55
N VAL A 129 -22.17 -11.25 -6.32
CA VAL A 129 -22.83 -12.46 -5.86
C VAL A 129 -23.91 -12.20 -4.79
N LEU A 130 -23.77 -11.14 -4.00
CA LEU A 130 -24.65 -10.89 -2.87
C LEU A 130 -25.62 -9.73 -3.11
N PRO A 131 -26.80 -9.73 -2.45
CA PRO A 131 -27.65 -8.57 -2.39
C PRO A 131 -26.90 -7.35 -1.80
N PRO A 132 -27.19 -6.10 -2.25
CA PRO A 132 -26.46 -4.91 -1.82
C PRO A 132 -26.35 -4.73 -0.31
N VAL A 133 -27.43 -4.99 0.43
CA VAL A 133 -27.46 -4.86 1.90
C VAL A 133 -26.54 -5.88 2.58
N GLU A 134 -26.45 -7.09 2.03
CA GLU A 134 -25.60 -8.15 2.56
C GLU A 134 -24.13 -7.91 2.19
N HIS A 135 -23.86 -7.47 0.96
CA HIS A 135 -22.56 -6.99 0.53
C HIS A 135 -22.03 -5.90 1.47
N ASP A 136 -22.79 -4.83 1.71
CA ASP A 136 -22.36 -3.70 2.54
C ASP A 136 -22.00 -4.16 3.96
N ARG A 137 -22.80 -5.08 4.52
CA ARG A 137 -22.56 -5.65 5.85
C ARG A 137 -21.27 -6.47 5.89
N ILE A 138 -21.05 -7.35 4.92
CA ILE A 138 -19.86 -8.19 4.85
C ILE A 138 -18.62 -7.33 4.59
N ALA A 139 -18.69 -6.39 3.65
CA ALA A 139 -17.60 -5.47 3.34
C ALA A 139 -17.21 -4.63 4.56
N ALA A 140 -18.17 -4.09 5.31
CA ALA A 140 -17.90 -3.36 6.55
C ALA A 140 -17.20 -4.24 7.59
N THR A 141 -17.70 -5.46 7.81
CA THR A 141 -17.14 -6.41 8.79
C THR A 141 -15.70 -6.81 8.46
N ILE A 142 -15.41 -7.09 7.19
CA ILE A 142 -14.08 -7.51 6.75
C ILE A 142 -13.10 -6.33 6.80
N ARG A 143 -13.52 -5.12 6.38
CA ARG A 143 -12.70 -3.91 6.52
C ARG A 143 -12.32 -3.67 7.97
N GLU A 144 -13.28 -3.73 8.89
CA GLU A 144 -13.04 -3.53 10.32
C GLU A 144 -12.04 -4.57 10.89
N ARG A 145 -12.23 -5.85 10.56
CA ARG A 145 -11.33 -6.93 11.00
C ARG A 145 -9.90 -6.74 10.50
N VAL A 146 -9.72 -6.44 9.21
CA VAL A 146 -8.40 -6.25 8.61
C VAL A 146 -7.75 -4.96 9.13
N ALA A 147 -8.52 -3.89 9.31
CA ALA A 147 -8.05 -2.65 9.92
C ALA A 147 -7.55 -2.88 11.36
N ALA A 148 -8.29 -3.66 12.16
CA ALA A 148 -7.90 -4.03 13.50
C ALA A 148 -6.62 -4.90 13.53
N ALA A 149 -6.48 -5.83 12.59
CA ALA A 149 -5.28 -6.65 12.43
C ALA A 149 -4.03 -5.79 12.12
N VAL A 150 -4.13 -4.86 11.17
CA VAL A 150 -3.05 -3.90 10.87
C VAL A 150 -2.76 -2.99 12.07
N ALA A 151 -3.79 -2.55 12.80
CA ALA A 151 -3.62 -1.76 14.03
C ALA A 151 -2.85 -2.52 15.11
N ALA A 152 -3.19 -3.80 15.32
CA ALA A 152 -2.53 -4.66 16.29
C ALA A 152 -1.06 -4.89 15.92
N ALA A 153 -0.75 -5.16 14.65
CA ALA A 153 0.62 -5.29 14.17
C ALA A 153 1.43 -3.99 14.38
N ALA A 154 0.85 -2.83 14.05
CA ALA A 154 1.52 -1.54 14.18
C ALA A 154 1.75 -1.09 15.63
N THR A 155 0.96 -1.60 16.57
CA THR A 155 1.09 -1.29 18.00
C THR A 155 1.78 -2.42 18.74
N ARG A 156 1.02 -3.47 19.06
CA ARG A 156 1.51 -4.65 19.79
C ARG A 156 2.71 -5.31 19.13
N GLY A 157 2.69 -5.48 17.81
CA GLY A 157 3.78 -6.12 17.07
C GLY A 157 5.08 -5.31 17.11
N LEU A 158 5.00 -4.02 16.78
CA LEU A 158 6.17 -3.13 16.86
C LEU A 158 6.70 -2.98 18.28
N ASP A 159 5.82 -2.88 19.29
CA ASP A 159 6.24 -2.76 20.68
C ASP A 159 6.93 -4.05 21.16
N ALA A 160 6.42 -5.23 20.77
CA ALA A 160 7.05 -6.52 21.05
C ALA A 160 8.44 -6.63 20.42
N GLU A 161 8.58 -6.34 19.13
CA GLU A 161 9.87 -6.38 18.43
C GLU A 161 10.88 -5.37 19.03
N ARG A 162 10.44 -4.15 19.35
CA ARG A 162 11.29 -3.14 19.99
C ARG A 162 11.73 -3.54 21.39
N ALA A 163 10.91 -4.30 22.12
CA ALA A 163 11.23 -4.86 23.42
C ALA A 163 12.07 -6.15 23.32
N GLY A 164 12.23 -6.73 22.13
CA GLY A 164 12.84 -8.05 21.94
C GLY A 164 11.98 -9.21 22.45
N ASP A 165 10.67 -9.02 22.59
CA ASP A 165 9.70 -10.03 23.03
C ASP A 165 9.26 -10.91 21.85
N VAL A 166 10.07 -11.92 21.56
CA VAL A 166 9.83 -12.88 20.48
C VAL A 166 8.53 -13.68 20.69
N GLU A 167 8.13 -13.95 21.95
CA GLU A 167 6.93 -14.73 22.24
C GLU A 167 5.65 -13.92 21.95
N ALA A 168 5.63 -12.63 22.31
CA ALA A 168 4.54 -11.74 21.96
C ALA A 168 4.42 -11.56 20.44
N SER A 169 5.54 -11.39 19.73
CA SER A 169 5.56 -11.29 18.27
C SER A 169 5.05 -12.57 17.59
N ALA A 170 5.53 -13.74 18.03
CA ALA A 170 5.07 -15.03 17.52
C ALA A 170 3.58 -15.29 17.77
N ARG A 171 3.06 -14.94 18.96
CA ARG A 171 1.61 -15.04 19.26
C ARG A 171 0.78 -14.17 18.33
N LEU A 172 1.22 -12.94 18.08
CA LEU A 172 0.53 -12.04 17.15
C LEU A 172 0.51 -12.60 15.73
N ARG A 173 1.61 -13.21 15.28
CA ARG A 173 1.66 -13.88 13.97
C ARG A 173 0.60 -14.97 13.86
N VAL A 174 0.49 -15.83 14.87
CA VAL A 174 -0.53 -16.90 14.91
C VAL A 174 -1.95 -16.34 14.90
N GLU A 175 -2.21 -15.24 15.64
CA GLU A 175 -3.49 -14.54 15.58
C GLU A 175 -3.82 -14.06 14.16
N LEU A 176 -2.85 -13.43 13.48
CA LEU A 176 -3.02 -12.92 12.12
C LEU A 176 -3.22 -14.03 11.09
N ASP A 177 -2.48 -15.14 11.21
CA ASP A 177 -2.64 -16.30 10.34
C ASP A 177 -4.00 -16.98 10.52
N SER A 178 -4.53 -17.00 11.75
CA SER A 178 -5.89 -17.48 12.02
C SER A 178 -6.94 -16.62 11.32
N ILE A 179 -6.78 -15.28 11.38
CA ILE A 179 -7.68 -14.36 10.67
C ILE A 179 -7.58 -14.60 9.15
N ALA A 180 -6.39 -14.82 8.62
CA ALA A 180 -6.21 -15.10 7.19
C ALA A 180 -6.89 -16.41 6.79
N ALA A 181 -6.82 -17.45 7.62
CA ALA A 181 -7.53 -18.71 7.39
C ALA A 181 -9.06 -18.54 7.40
N GLU A 182 -9.61 -17.74 8.32
CA GLU A 182 -11.03 -17.40 8.36
C GLU A 182 -11.48 -16.64 7.10
N LEU A 183 -10.69 -15.65 6.66
CA LEU A 183 -10.97 -14.91 5.42
C LEU A 183 -10.91 -15.81 4.19
N ARG A 184 -9.91 -16.71 4.09
CA ARG A 184 -9.86 -17.71 3.00
C ARG A 184 -11.09 -18.60 2.97
N THR A 185 -11.59 -19.00 4.14
CA THR A 185 -12.81 -19.82 4.24
C THR A 185 -14.04 -19.02 3.77
N THR A 186 -14.11 -17.75 4.12
CA THR A 186 -15.18 -16.83 3.67
C THR A 186 -15.12 -16.64 2.15
N TYR A 187 -13.93 -16.40 1.61
CA TYR A 187 -13.70 -16.31 0.17
C TYR A 187 -14.11 -17.59 -0.56
N ALA A 188 -13.68 -18.75 -0.08
CA ALA A 188 -14.04 -20.05 -0.65
C ALA A 188 -15.54 -20.36 -0.61
N ALA A 189 -16.29 -19.78 0.34
CA ALA A 189 -17.74 -19.90 0.39
C ALA A 189 -18.45 -19.00 -0.64
N LEU A 190 -17.81 -17.89 -1.04
CA LEU A 190 -18.34 -16.95 -2.03
C LEU A 190 -18.01 -17.37 -3.46
N VAL A 191 -16.84 -17.94 -3.70
CA VAL A 191 -16.45 -18.45 -5.02
C VAL A 191 -17.26 -19.71 -5.35
N PRO A 192 -18.03 -19.75 -6.46
CA PRO A 192 -18.71 -20.95 -6.91
C PRO A 192 -17.68 -22.06 -7.11
N ARG A 193 -17.94 -23.25 -6.55
CA ARG A 193 -17.21 -24.45 -6.94
C ARG A 193 -17.44 -24.66 -8.43
N SER A 194 -16.44 -24.35 -9.25
CA SER A 194 -16.45 -24.60 -10.67
C SER A 194 -16.56 -26.11 -10.91
N GLY A 195 -17.78 -26.64 -11.06
CA GLY A 195 -17.97 -27.90 -11.78
C GLY A 195 -19.18 -28.81 -11.54
N ASP A 196 -20.03 -28.71 -10.51
CA ASP A 196 -20.90 -29.89 -10.19
C ASP A 196 -22.40 -29.70 -9.91
N ASP A 197 -22.98 -28.49 -9.97
CA ASP A 197 -24.43 -28.31 -9.74
C ASP A 197 -25.21 -27.81 -10.98
N ALA A 198 -24.87 -28.32 -12.16
CA ALA A 198 -25.87 -28.32 -13.24
C ALA A 198 -26.80 -29.52 -13.00
N PRO A 199 -28.08 -29.33 -12.61
CA PRO A 199 -29.01 -30.44 -12.55
C PRO A 199 -29.10 -31.03 -13.96
N ARG A 200 -28.55 -32.23 -14.15
CA ARG A 200 -28.85 -33.05 -15.32
C ARG A 200 -30.33 -33.31 -15.28
N THR A 201 -31.10 -32.53 -16.04
CA THR A 201 -32.48 -32.85 -16.33
C THR A 201 -32.46 -34.25 -16.96
N PRO A 202 -33.12 -35.25 -16.34
CA PRO A 202 -33.31 -36.51 -17.02
C PRO A 202 -34.22 -36.21 -18.20
N ASN A 203 -33.71 -36.43 -19.42
CA ASN A 203 -34.51 -36.42 -20.64
C ASN A 203 -35.63 -37.47 -20.49
N THR A 204 -36.77 -37.06 -19.96
CA THR A 204 -38.03 -37.77 -20.14
C THR A 204 -38.52 -37.45 -21.55
N THR A 205 -37.92 -38.09 -22.54
CA THR A 205 -38.55 -38.23 -23.86
C THR A 205 -39.29 -39.56 -23.84
N ARG A 206 -40.47 -39.57 -23.21
CA ARG A 206 -41.44 -40.65 -23.38
C ARG A 206 -42.63 -40.06 -24.12
N ALA A 207 -42.78 -40.52 -25.37
CA ALA A 207 -44.02 -40.74 -26.08
C ALA A 207 -45.11 -39.67 -25.93
N GLU A 208 -45.14 -38.75 -26.89
CA GLU A 208 -46.41 -38.19 -27.38
C GLU A 208 -46.19 -37.70 -28.81
N GLU A 209 -46.37 -38.60 -29.77
CA GLU A 209 -46.93 -38.28 -31.08
C GLU A 209 -47.42 -39.61 -31.68
N ALA A 210 -48.66 -39.95 -31.28
CA ALA A 210 -49.54 -40.77 -32.09
C ALA A 210 -50.31 -39.79 -32.99
N GLY A 211 -50.13 -39.94 -34.30
CA GLY A 211 -50.83 -39.26 -35.37
C GLY A 211 -50.48 -39.92 -36.70
#